data_AF-A0A3M2CXP9-F1
#
_entry.id   AF-A0A3M2CXP9-F1
#
_cell.length_a   1.000
_cell.length_b   1.000
_cell.length_c   1.000
_cell.angle_alpha   90.00
_cell.angle_beta   90.00
_cell.angle_gamma   90.00
#
_symmetry.space_group_name_H-M   'P 1'
#
loop_
_entity.id
_entity.type
_entity.pdbx_description
1 polymer ?
#
loop_
_entity_poly.entity_id
_entity_poly.type
_entity_poly.pdbx_seq_one_letter_code
_entity_poly.pdbx_strand_id
1 'polypeptide(L)'
;ARHWPPPLPPPLSDSAFPHPFIVQIDSRDPAIAAALETLAWQAGWCVAASNGDQAILREELRRQLIDASESRLSAGHWQAPTAILRAQHVSDDDGQRLVLILTPIGSQRVLASVQVQAKDEVVYGVLGEAWAVLSERIRQAPGCDR
;
A
#
# COMPACT_ATOMS: atom_id res chain seq x y z
N ALA A 1 3.77 23.16 -23.86
CA ALA A 1 3.27 22.79 -22.54
C ALA A 1 3.85 21.42 -22.17
N ARG A 2 4.56 21.28 -21.04
CA ARG A 2 4.92 19.96 -20.53
C ARG A 2 3.64 19.40 -19.89
N HIS A 3 3.05 18.38 -20.48
CA HIS A 3 1.93 17.68 -19.87
C HIS A 3 2.43 17.03 -18.58
N TRP A 4 1.98 17.58 -17.47
CA TRP A 4 2.06 16.97 -16.15
C TRP A 4 0.67 16.45 -15.83
N PRO A 5 0.52 15.20 -15.36
CA PRO A 5 1.57 14.22 -15.06
C PRO A 5 2.13 13.52 -16.32
N PRO A 6 3.34 12.94 -16.26
CA PRO A 6 3.84 12.06 -17.32
C PRO A 6 2.88 10.87 -17.53
N PRO A 7 2.83 10.28 -18.74
CA PRO A 7 2.03 9.09 -18.99
C PRO A 7 2.42 7.98 -18.02
N LEU A 8 1.43 7.35 -17.40
CA LEU A 8 1.63 6.25 -16.46
C LEU A 8 2.40 5.11 -17.16
N PRO A 9 3.42 4.54 -16.51
CA PRO A 9 4.14 3.43 -17.08
C PRO A 9 3.22 2.20 -17.14
N PRO A 10 3.35 1.32 -18.16
CA PRO A 10 2.39 0.23 -18.40
C PRO A 10 2.27 -0.73 -17.20
N PRO A 11 1.18 -1.48 -17.02
CA PRO A 11 1.08 -2.42 -15.92
C PRO A 11 2.18 -3.48 -15.98
N LEU A 12 2.67 -3.93 -14.82
CA LEU A 12 3.57 -5.09 -14.72
C LEU A 12 2.81 -6.36 -15.09
N SER A 13 3.49 -7.31 -15.75
CA SER A 13 2.94 -8.65 -16.01
C SER A 13 2.72 -9.44 -14.72
N ASP A 14 1.68 -10.27 -14.64
CA ASP A 14 1.40 -11.18 -13.50
C ASP A 14 2.64 -11.99 -13.06
N SER A 15 3.48 -12.44 -14.00
CA SER A 15 4.72 -13.19 -13.72
C SER A 15 5.81 -12.40 -13.00
N ALA A 16 5.63 -11.09 -12.81
CA ALA A 16 6.55 -10.25 -12.04
C ALA A 16 6.29 -10.37 -10.53
N PHE A 17 5.12 -10.87 -10.12
CA PHE A 17 4.72 -10.93 -8.73
C PHE A 17 5.06 -12.29 -8.11
N PRO A 18 5.51 -12.33 -6.85
CA PRO A 18 5.64 -13.59 -6.12
C PRO A 18 4.26 -14.22 -5.92
N HIS A 19 4.22 -15.55 -5.87
CA HIS A 19 3.01 -16.31 -5.57
C HIS A 19 3.19 -17.12 -4.27
N PRO A 20 2.30 -16.99 -3.27
CA PRO A 20 1.18 -16.04 -3.21
C PRO A 20 1.67 -14.58 -3.12
N PHE A 21 0.86 -13.61 -3.55
CA PHE A 21 1.18 -12.18 -3.41
C PHE A 21 0.58 -11.64 -2.12
N ILE A 22 1.41 -11.55 -1.08
CA ILE A 22 1.03 -11.08 0.25
C ILE A 22 1.92 -9.91 0.60
N VAL A 23 1.32 -8.75 0.79
CA VAL A 23 2.00 -7.49 1.01
C VAL A 23 2.03 -7.18 2.50
N GLN A 24 3.22 -6.96 3.05
CA GLN A 24 3.38 -6.28 4.33
C GLN A 24 3.57 -4.78 4.08
N ILE A 25 2.83 -3.94 4.80
CA ILE A 25 2.99 -2.49 4.73
C ILE A 25 3.97 -2.04 5.82
N ASP A 26 5.01 -1.33 5.40
CA ASP A 26 6.10 -0.82 6.24
C ASP A 26 6.08 0.72 6.19
N SER A 27 5.52 1.35 7.21
CA SER A 27 5.46 2.80 7.34
C SER A 27 5.75 3.21 8.79
N ARG A 28 6.52 4.30 8.95
CA ARG A 28 6.73 4.93 10.26
C ARG A 28 5.52 5.74 10.72
N ASP A 29 4.68 6.17 9.79
CA ASP A 29 3.42 6.85 10.06
C ASP A 29 2.28 5.82 10.13
N PRO A 30 1.63 5.62 11.30
CA PRO A 30 0.57 4.64 11.47
C PRO A 30 -0.71 5.00 10.73
N ALA A 31 -1.01 6.28 10.48
CA ALA A 31 -2.17 6.69 9.70
C ALA A 31 -1.98 6.34 8.22
N ILE A 32 -0.78 6.56 7.69
CA ILE A 32 -0.43 6.14 6.33
C ILE A 32 -0.44 4.62 6.20
N ALA A 33 0.08 3.89 7.21
CA ALA A 33 0.02 2.43 7.24
C ALA A 33 -1.44 1.94 7.14
N ALA A 34 -2.30 2.41 8.04
CA ALA A 34 -3.71 2.04 8.08
C ALA A 34 -4.43 2.35 6.76
N ALA A 35 -4.21 3.54 6.20
CA ALA A 35 -4.84 3.94 4.95
C ALA A 35 -4.37 3.09 3.76
N LEU A 36 -3.06 2.81 3.63
CA LEU A 36 -2.54 1.93 2.59
C LEU A 36 -3.07 0.51 2.71
N GLU A 37 -3.24 0.02 3.93
CA GLU A 37 -3.81 -1.30 4.14
C GLU A 37 -5.27 -1.31 3.69
N THR A 38 -6.10 -0.35 4.12
CA THR A 38 -7.48 -0.22 3.63
C THR A 38 -7.54 -0.19 2.09
N LEU A 39 -6.68 0.59 1.45
CA LEU A 39 -6.62 0.70 0.00
C LEU A 39 -6.20 -0.63 -0.67
N ALA A 40 -5.21 -1.34 -0.12
CA ALA A 40 -4.79 -2.65 -0.61
C ALA A 40 -5.88 -3.71 -0.46
N TRP A 41 -6.63 -3.69 0.65
CA TRP A 41 -7.80 -4.55 0.86
C TRP A 41 -8.90 -4.24 -0.16
N GLN A 42 -9.21 -2.97 -0.41
CA GLN A 42 -10.18 -2.55 -1.43
C GLN A 42 -9.75 -2.96 -2.85
N ALA A 43 -8.45 -3.00 -3.12
CA ALA A 43 -7.88 -3.50 -4.37
C ALA A 43 -7.83 -5.04 -4.45
N GLY A 44 -8.26 -5.76 -3.40
CA GLY A 44 -8.30 -7.22 -3.35
C GLY A 44 -6.96 -7.90 -3.08
N TRP A 45 -5.95 -7.17 -2.59
CA TRP A 45 -4.64 -7.74 -2.27
C TRP A 45 -4.64 -8.42 -0.91
N CYS A 46 -3.79 -9.42 -0.74
CA CYS A 46 -3.50 -9.97 0.57
C CYS A 46 -2.55 -9.06 1.33
N VAL A 47 -2.99 -8.64 2.51
CA VAL A 47 -2.19 -7.81 3.41
C VAL A 47 -1.85 -8.62 4.65
N ALA A 48 -0.57 -8.81 4.90
CA ALA A 48 -0.10 -9.42 6.14
C ALA A 48 -0.37 -8.50 7.34
N ALA A 49 -0.68 -9.06 8.50
CA ALA A 49 -0.75 -8.29 9.74
C ALA A 49 0.63 -7.68 10.04
N SER A 50 0.67 -6.36 10.22
CA SER A 50 1.82 -5.62 10.73
C SER A 50 2.22 -6.15 12.12
N ASN A 51 3.52 -6.19 12.42
CA ASN A 51 4.03 -6.75 13.68
C ASN A 51 3.36 -6.14 14.94
N GLY A 52 2.96 -7.03 15.86
CA GLY A 52 2.67 -6.85 17.30
C GLY A 52 2.01 -5.54 17.75
N ASP A 53 2.80 -4.49 17.87
CA ASP A 53 2.39 -3.24 18.53
C ASP A 53 1.40 -2.40 17.69
N GLN A 54 1.43 -2.53 16.36
CA GLN A 54 0.45 -1.87 15.49
C GLN A 54 -0.88 -2.64 15.40
N ALA A 55 -0.92 -3.92 15.78
CA ALA A 55 -2.14 -4.72 15.72
C ALA A 55 -3.22 -4.22 16.71
N ILE A 56 -2.81 -3.70 17.87
CA ILE A 56 -3.72 -3.19 18.92
C ILE A 56 -4.36 -1.86 18.49
N LEU A 57 -3.56 -0.94 17.94
CA LEU A 57 -4.06 0.34 17.38
C LEU A 57 -4.97 0.10 16.17
N ARG A 58 -4.68 -0.92 15.36
CA ARG A 58 -5.53 -1.29 14.21
C ARG A 58 -6.85 -1.89 14.62
N GLU A 59 -6.93 -2.75 15.63
CA GLU A 59 -8.22 -3.32 16.06
C GLU A 59 -9.15 -2.24 16.65
N GLU A 60 -8.59 -1.23 17.33
CA GLU A 60 -9.36 -0.09 17.83
C GLU A 60 -9.87 0.81 16.69
N LEU A 61 -9.00 1.13 15.72
CA LEU A 61 -9.39 1.92 14.53
C LEU A 61 -10.34 1.13 13.61
N ARG A 62 -10.15 -0.19 13.51
CA ARG A 62 -11.02 -1.12 12.79
C ARG A 62 -12.41 -1.15 13.43
N ARG A 63 -12.53 -1.20 14.77
CA ARG A 63 -13.84 -1.10 15.43
C ARG A 63 -14.52 0.25 15.22
N GLN A 64 -13.76 1.32 15.12
CA GLN A 64 -14.31 2.66 14.85
C GLN A 64 -14.76 2.83 13.38
N LEU A 65 -14.17 2.09 12.45
CA LEU A 65 -14.48 2.16 11.01
C LEU A 65 -15.41 1.05 10.51
N ILE A 66 -15.44 -0.09 11.20
CA ILE A 66 -16.31 -1.25 10.92
C ILE A 66 -17.51 -1.21 11.87
N ASP A 67 -18.33 -0.18 11.69
CA ASP A 67 -19.79 -0.28 11.85
C ASP A 67 -20.47 -0.49 10.48
N ALA A 68 -19.68 -0.67 9.42
CA ALA A 68 -20.12 -1.08 8.10
C ALA A 68 -19.30 -2.30 7.66
N SER A 69 -19.99 -3.42 7.46
CA SER A 69 -19.49 -4.65 6.81
C SER A 69 -18.74 -5.65 7.71
N GLU A 70 -19.52 -6.36 8.52
CA GLU A 70 -19.14 -7.69 9.02
C GLU A 70 -19.01 -8.70 7.87
N SER A 71 -17.86 -9.36 7.78
CA SER A 71 -17.70 -10.83 7.80
C SER A 71 -16.40 -11.24 7.13
N ARG A 72 -15.80 -12.35 7.61
CA ARG A 72 -14.57 -13.03 7.13
C ARG A 72 -13.25 -12.74 7.84
N LEU A 73 -13.28 -12.47 9.15
CA LEU A 73 -12.13 -12.82 10.00
C LEU A 73 -12.36 -14.22 10.59
N SER A 74 -12.39 -15.23 9.72
CA SER A 74 -12.19 -16.62 10.15
C SER A 74 -10.71 -16.77 10.45
N ALA A 75 -10.36 -17.43 11.56
CA ALA A 75 -9.00 -17.77 11.97
C ALA A 75 -8.26 -18.64 10.92
N GLY A 76 -7.82 -18.01 9.83
CA GLY A 76 -7.10 -18.62 8.73
C GLY A 76 -5.60 -18.49 8.94
N HIS A 77 -4.89 -19.60 8.70
CA HIS A 77 -3.44 -19.74 8.74
C HIS A 77 -2.68 -18.45 8.40
N TRP A 78 -1.85 -17.98 9.34
CA TRP A 78 -0.90 -16.91 9.08
C TRP A 78 0.01 -17.31 7.93
N GLN A 79 -0.03 -16.55 6.83
CA GLN A 79 0.87 -16.72 5.69
C GLN A 79 1.93 -15.62 5.76
N ALA A 80 3.19 -16.01 5.60
CA ALA A 80 4.30 -15.06 5.62
C ALA A 80 4.16 -14.08 4.43
N PRO A 81 4.46 -12.78 4.62
CA PRO A 81 4.46 -11.84 3.52
C PRO A 81 5.49 -12.25 2.47
N THR A 82 5.19 -12.00 1.21
CA THR A 82 6.08 -12.25 0.07
C THR A 82 6.55 -10.97 -0.59
N ALA A 83 5.93 -9.84 -0.25
CA ALA A 83 6.35 -8.50 -0.66
C ALA A 83 6.22 -7.50 0.49
N ILE A 84 7.00 -6.42 0.42
CA ILE A 84 6.92 -5.26 1.31
C ILE A 84 6.55 -4.04 0.48
N LEU A 85 5.49 -3.34 0.87
CA LEU A 85 5.18 -2.00 0.43
C LEU A 85 5.69 -1.02 1.49
N ARG A 86 6.82 -0.39 1.23
CA ARG A 86 7.38 0.63 2.11
C ARG A 86 6.81 1.99 1.75
N ALA A 87 6.31 2.70 2.76
CA ALA A 87 5.88 4.08 2.64
C ALA A 87 6.81 4.99 3.45
N GLN A 88 7.37 6.00 2.79
CA GLN A 88 8.18 7.03 3.41
C GLN A 88 7.51 8.38 3.18
N HIS A 89 7.04 8.97 4.26
CA HIS A 89 6.46 10.29 4.26
C HIS A 89 7.42 11.28 4.90
N VAL A 90 7.58 12.41 4.23
CA VAL A 90 8.38 13.54 4.70
C VAL A 90 7.52 14.79 4.55
N SER A 91 7.41 15.53 5.64
CA SER A 91 6.82 16.87 5.66
C SER A 91 7.94 17.85 5.97
N ASP A 92 8.24 18.75 5.03
CA ASP A 92 9.27 19.78 5.16
C ASP A 92 8.74 21.13 4.63
N ASP A 93 9.58 22.17 4.65
CA ASP A 93 9.21 23.52 4.18
C ASP A 93 8.86 23.56 2.68
N ASP A 94 9.28 22.54 1.92
CA ASP A 94 8.99 22.38 0.49
C ASP A 94 7.67 21.60 0.25
N GLY A 95 6.99 21.17 1.32
CA GLY A 95 5.65 20.58 1.29
C GLY A 95 5.58 19.14 1.82
N GLN A 96 4.58 18.41 1.33
CA GLN A 96 4.38 17.00 1.62
C GLN A 96 4.99 16.15 0.51
N ARG A 97 5.78 15.15 0.89
CA ARG A 97 6.35 14.16 -0.04
C ARG A 97 6.08 12.77 0.47
N LEU A 98 5.55 11.93 -0.42
CA LEU A 98 5.31 10.52 -0.15
C LEU A 98 6.02 9.67 -1.19
N VAL A 99 6.75 8.67 -0.72
CA VAL A 99 7.41 7.66 -1.55
C VAL A 99 6.86 6.29 -1.18
N LEU A 100 6.32 5.58 -2.18
CA LEU A 100 5.84 4.20 -2.06
C LEU A 100 6.77 3.28 -2.86
N ILE A 101 7.29 2.24 -2.22
CA ILE A 101 8.21 1.28 -2.85
C ILE A 101 7.73 -0.14 -2.57
N LEU A 102 7.38 -0.87 -3.63
CA LEU A 102 6.99 -2.28 -3.56
C LEU A 102 8.15 -3.19 -3.95
N THR A 103 8.57 -4.08 -3.05
CA THR A 103 9.71 -4.99 -3.23
C THR A 103 9.36 -6.41 -2.77
N PRO A 104 9.67 -7.47 -3.54
CA PRO A 104 9.52 -8.85 -3.08
C PRO A 104 10.51 -9.15 -1.96
N ILE A 105 10.07 -9.89 -0.94
CA ILE A 105 10.94 -10.32 0.15
C ILE A 105 11.99 -11.31 -0.38
N GLY A 106 13.24 -11.12 0.05
CA GLY A 106 14.38 -11.92 -0.45
C GLY A 106 14.89 -11.50 -1.83
N SER A 107 14.32 -10.45 -2.44
CA SER A 107 14.79 -9.88 -3.70
C SER A 107 15.35 -8.47 -3.50
N GLN A 108 16.37 -8.10 -4.27
CA GLN A 108 16.83 -6.71 -4.38
C GLN A 108 16.08 -5.93 -5.48
N ARG A 109 15.16 -6.58 -6.21
CA ARG A 109 14.43 -5.98 -7.32
C ARG A 109 13.21 -5.21 -6.81
N VAL A 110 13.16 -3.92 -7.12
CA VAL A 110 11.94 -3.10 -6.94
C VAL A 110 10.93 -3.44 -8.04
N LEU A 111 9.70 -3.78 -7.67
CA LEU A 111 8.61 -4.00 -8.63
C LEU A 111 8.02 -2.67 -9.10
N ALA A 112 7.72 -1.80 -8.15
CA ALA A 112 7.17 -0.48 -8.41
C ALA A 112 7.70 0.53 -7.39
N SER A 113 7.92 1.76 -7.85
CA SER A 113 8.27 2.90 -7.02
C SER A 113 7.48 4.11 -7.52
N VAL A 114 6.83 4.81 -6.60
CA VAL A 114 6.05 6.01 -6.88
C VAL A 114 6.48 7.07 -5.89
N GLN A 115 6.73 8.27 -6.39
CA GLN A 115 7.00 9.45 -5.57
C GLN A 115 6.04 10.55 -5.99
N VAL A 116 5.32 11.09 -5.01
CA VAL A 116 4.46 12.26 -5.15
C VAL A 116 4.96 13.34 -4.22
N GLN A 117 4.94 14.57 -4.70
CA GLN A 117 5.26 15.76 -3.92
C GLN A 117 4.25 16.84 -4.21
N ALA A 118 3.71 17.44 -3.16
CA ALA A 118 2.76 18.53 -3.26
C ALA A 118 3.06 19.59 -2.19
N LYS A 119 3.01 20.87 -2.59
CA LYS A 119 3.38 21.98 -1.71
C LYS A 119 2.30 22.32 -0.69
N ASP A 120 1.04 22.34 -1.14
CA ASP A 120 -0.10 22.83 -0.36
C ASP A 120 -1.14 21.73 -0.06
N GLU A 121 -0.84 20.47 -0.40
CA GLU A 121 -1.77 19.36 -0.13
C GLU A 121 -1.58 18.74 1.25
N VAL A 122 -2.69 18.21 1.78
CA VAL A 122 -2.69 17.38 2.98
C VAL A 122 -2.14 15.98 2.68
N VAL A 123 -1.65 15.29 3.71
CA VAL A 123 -1.08 13.92 3.62
C VAL A 123 -1.96 12.95 2.82
N TYR A 124 -3.29 13.04 2.98
CA TYR A 124 -4.22 12.16 2.26
C TYR A 124 -4.31 12.45 0.75
N GLY A 125 -4.04 13.69 0.31
CA GLY A 125 -4.00 14.06 -1.11
C GLY A 125 -2.83 13.37 -1.82
N VAL A 126 -1.62 13.57 -1.28
CA VAL A 126 -0.41 12.91 -1.81
C VAL A 126 -0.48 11.39 -1.71
N LEU A 127 -1.14 10.84 -0.69
CA LEU A 127 -1.40 9.41 -0.57
C LEU A 127 -2.32 8.89 -1.67
N GLY A 128 -3.44 9.58 -1.92
CA GLY A 128 -4.39 9.20 -2.96
C GLY A 128 -3.75 9.19 -4.34
N GLU A 129 -2.98 10.23 -4.68
CA GLU A 129 -2.26 10.29 -5.95
C GLU A 129 -1.20 9.18 -6.05
N ALA A 130 -0.39 8.97 -5.01
CA ALA A 130 0.65 7.95 -5.02
C ALA A 130 0.04 6.54 -5.17
N TRP A 131 -1.09 6.29 -4.50
CA TRP A 131 -1.82 5.03 -4.62
C TRP A 131 -2.43 4.84 -6.01
N ALA A 132 -3.03 5.87 -6.60
CA ALA A 132 -3.62 5.76 -7.94
C ALA A 132 -2.56 5.38 -8.99
N VAL A 133 -1.38 6.01 -8.93
CA VAL A 133 -0.24 5.67 -9.81
C VAL A 133 0.26 4.24 -9.55
N LEU A 134 0.43 3.87 -8.28
CA LEU A 134 0.93 2.55 -7.90
C LEU A 134 -0.04 1.45 -8.34
N SER A 135 -1.33 1.60 -8.02
CA SER A 135 -2.37 0.61 -8.29
C SER A 135 -2.56 0.36 -9.78
N GLU A 136 -2.47 1.37 -10.65
CA GLU A 136 -2.50 1.14 -12.09
C GLU A 136 -1.28 0.32 -12.56
N ARG A 137 -0.09 0.63 -12.01
CA ARG A 137 1.15 -0.09 -12.34
C ARG A 137 1.10 -1.56 -11.94
N ILE A 138 0.36 -1.90 -10.88
CA ILE A 138 0.29 -3.26 -10.34
C ILE A 138 -1.12 -3.85 -10.33
N ARG A 139 -2.02 -3.34 -11.19
CA ARG A 139 -3.40 -3.84 -11.33
C ARG A 139 -3.50 -5.33 -11.70
N GLN A 140 -2.40 -5.89 -12.18
CA GLN A 140 -2.19 -7.29 -12.57
C GLN A 140 -1.65 -8.17 -11.44
N ALA A 141 -1.40 -7.60 -10.25
CA ALA A 141 -1.01 -8.39 -9.09
C ALA A 141 -2.13 -9.39 -8.72
N PRO A 142 -1.79 -10.65 -8.41
CA PRO A 142 -2.79 -11.63 -8.00
C PRO A 142 -3.39 -11.23 -6.64
N GLY A 143 -4.72 -11.31 -6.54
CA GLY A 143 -5.47 -11.01 -5.32
C GLY A 143 -5.62 -12.22 -4.39
N CYS A 144 -6.24 -12.06 -3.23
CA CYS A 144 -6.41 -13.15 -2.26
C CYS A 144 -7.29 -14.31 -2.71
N ASP A 145 -8.19 -14.05 -3.64
CA ASP A 145 -9.20 -15.00 -4.08
C ASP A 145 -8.84 -15.67 -5.43
N ARG A 146 -7.60 -15.52 -5.93
CA ARG A 146 -7.14 -16.04 -7.23
C ARG A 146 -5.92 -16.94 -7.16
#